data_AF-A0A534XIL5-F1
#
_entry.id   AF-A0A534XIL5-F1
#
_cell.length_a   1.000
_cell.length_b   1.000
_cell.length_c   1.000
_cell.angle_alpha   90.00
_cell.angle_beta   90.00
_cell.angle_gamma   90.00
#
_symmetry.space_group_name_H-M   'P 1'
#
loop_
_entity.id
_entity.type
_entity.pdbx_description
1 polymer ?
#
loop_
_entity_poly.entity_id
_entity_poly.type
_entity_poly.pdbx_seq_one_letter_code
_entity_poly.pdbx_strand_id
1 'polypeptide(L)'
;MSDGREKAGRFCAECSGQLWGEPVNFPQLAVIQPGTLDDASWLRPIGHIWTGSAQPWVSLPESPLNFPGQPEDLMVLVNAWLTRPRE
;
A
#
# COMPACT_ATOMS: atom_id res chain seq x y z
N MET A 1 6.55 -0.36 -23.56
CA MET A 1 6.59 0.35 -22.26
C MET A 1 5.55 -0.35 -21.39
N SER A 2 5.98 -1.15 -20.42
CA SER A 2 5.06 -1.76 -19.45
C SER A 2 4.48 -0.63 -18.59
N ASP A 3 3.16 -0.59 -18.51
CA ASP A 3 2.34 0.45 -17.87
C ASP A 3 2.37 0.42 -16.33
N GLY A 4 3.36 -0.24 -15.72
CA GLY A 4 3.48 -0.39 -14.28
C GLY A 4 2.40 -1.25 -13.61
N ARG A 5 1.56 -1.98 -14.37
CA ARG A 5 0.49 -2.83 -13.81
C ARG A 5 0.94 -4.23 -13.41
N GLU A 6 2.20 -4.57 -13.63
CA GLU A 6 2.74 -5.89 -13.28
C GLU A 6 3.20 -5.94 -11.82
N LYS A 7 2.67 -6.93 -11.09
CA LYS A 7 3.12 -7.29 -9.75
C LYS A 7 3.19 -8.81 -9.65
N ALA A 8 4.24 -9.34 -9.02
CA ALA A 8 4.28 -10.74 -8.67
C ALA A 8 3.52 -10.95 -7.36
N GLY A 9 2.57 -11.89 -7.33
CA GLY A 9 1.89 -12.28 -6.09
C GLY A 9 2.57 -13.50 -5.48
N ARG A 10 2.64 -13.56 -4.14
CA ARG A 10 3.01 -14.76 -3.39
C ARG A 10 1.77 -15.28 -2.68
N PHE A 11 1.49 -16.57 -2.87
CA PHE A 11 0.26 -17.22 -2.43
C PHE A 11 0.57 -18.49 -1.65
N CYS A 12 -0.29 -18.82 -0.69
CA CYS A 12 -0.26 -20.12 -0.03
C CYS A 12 -0.61 -21.22 -1.04
N ALA A 13 0.22 -22.26 -1.13
CA ALA A 13 -0.01 -23.37 -2.05
C ALA A 13 -1.23 -24.25 -1.67
N GLU A 14 -1.69 -24.18 -0.42
CA GLU A 14 -2.77 -25.01 0.09
C GLU A 14 -4.14 -24.33 -0.03
N CYS A 15 -4.23 -23.05 0.36
CA CYS A 15 -5.50 -22.32 0.39
C CYS A 15 -5.62 -21.20 -0.65
N SER A 16 -4.57 -20.96 -1.46
CA SER A 16 -4.50 -19.85 -2.44
C SER A 16 -4.62 -18.43 -1.83
N GLY A 17 -4.56 -18.30 -0.50
CA GLY A 17 -4.55 -17.00 0.17
C GLY A 17 -3.33 -16.17 -0.25
N GLN A 18 -3.53 -14.88 -0.54
CA GLN A 18 -2.43 -13.98 -0.88
C GLN A 18 -1.63 -13.65 0.37
N LEU A 19 -0.32 -13.92 0.34
CA LEU A 19 0.60 -13.63 1.44
C LEU A 19 1.14 -12.20 1.31
N TRP A 20 1.72 -11.88 0.16
CA TRP A 20 2.14 -10.52 -0.20
C TRP A 20 2.23 -10.34 -1.72
N GLY A 21 2.39 -9.09 -2.16
CA GLY A 21 2.75 -8.74 -3.53
C GLY A 21 4.14 -8.12 -3.62
N GLU A 22 4.79 -8.27 -4.75
CA GLU A 22 6.10 -7.70 -5.07
C GLU A 22 5.93 -6.82 -6.31
N PRO A 23 5.93 -5.48 -6.15
CA PRO A 23 5.87 -4.57 -7.28
C PRO A 23 7.15 -4.68 -8.12
N VAL A 24 7.00 -4.85 -9.44
CA VAL A 24 8.17 -4.97 -10.35
C VAL A 24 9.04 -3.71 -10.32
N ASN A 25 8.41 -2.53 -10.20
CA ASN A 25 9.10 -1.24 -10.19
C ASN A 25 9.72 -0.90 -8.82
N PHE A 26 9.38 -1.64 -7.77
CA PHE A 26 9.91 -1.43 -6.41
C PHE A 26 10.29 -2.78 -5.78
N PRO A 27 11.29 -3.49 -6.32
CA PRO A 27 11.64 -4.86 -5.93
C PRO A 27 12.16 -4.97 -4.49
N GLN A 28 12.51 -3.85 -3.85
CA GLN A 28 12.88 -3.79 -2.44
C GLN A 28 11.68 -3.82 -1.48
N LEU A 29 10.44 -3.79 -2.00
CA LEU A 29 9.22 -3.75 -1.21
C LEU A 29 8.40 -5.04 -1.34
N ALA A 30 7.82 -5.46 -0.20
CA ALA A 30 6.75 -6.43 -0.15
C ALA A 30 5.47 -5.74 0.36
N VAL A 31 4.36 -5.92 -0.36
CA VAL A 31 3.06 -5.32 -0.04
C VAL A 31 2.16 -6.37 0.59
N ILE A 32 1.90 -6.21 1.89
CA ILE A 32 1.00 -7.08 2.65
C ILE A 32 -0.40 -6.46 2.68
N GLN A 33 -1.43 -7.29 2.59
CA GLN A 33 -2.81 -6.85 2.81
C GLN A 33 -3.07 -6.83 4.33
N PRO A 34 -3.29 -5.66 4.96
CA PRO A 34 -3.33 -5.57 6.42
C PRO A 34 -4.46 -6.38 7.05
N GLY A 35 -5.53 -6.66 6.30
CA GLY A 35 -6.64 -7.51 6.75
C GLY A 35 -6.29 -9.00 6.91
N THR A 36 -5.09 -9.43 6.51
CA THR A 36 -4.61 -10.81 6.73
C THR A 36 -3.80 -10.97 8.03
N LEU A 37 -3.58 -9.89 8.78
CA LEU A 37 -2.87 -9.93 10.06
C LEU A 37 -3.83 -10.27 11.20
N ASP A 38 -3.39 -11.11 12.13
CA ASP A 38 -4.15 -11.44 13.35
C ASP A 38 -4.36 -10.20 14.24
N ASP A 39 -3.36 -9.31 14.30
CA ASP A 39 -3.46 -8.01 14.95
C ASP A 39 -3.03 -6.88 14.01
N ALA A 40 -4.02 -6.15 13.50
CA ALA A 40 -3.86 -4.94 12.69
C ALA A 40 -4.17 -3.65 13.48
N SER A 41 -4.40 -3.73 14.79
CA SER A 41 -4.87 -2.59 15.61
C SER A 41 -3.87 -1.43 15.69
N TRP A 42 -2.59 -1.73 15.51
CA TRP A 42 -1.48 -0.78 15.50
C TRP A 42 -1.32 -0.06 14.15
N LEU A 43 -2.00 -0.51 13.10
CA LEU A 43 -1.89 0.11 11.78
C LEU A 43 -2.73 1.39 11.72
N ARG A 44 -2.06 2.48 11.39
CA ARG A 44 -2.67 3.74 10.98
C ARG A 44 -2.10 4.09 9.59
N PRO A 45 -2.95 4.25 8.56
CA PRO A 45 -2.48 4.64 7.25
C PRO A 45 -1.67 5.95 7.32
N ILE A 46 -0.49 5.95 6.70
CA ILE A 46 0.37 7.15 6.60
C ILE A 46 -0.03 8.03 5.41
N GLY A 47 -0.80 7.48 4.47
CA GLY A 47 -1.25 8.17 3.27
C GLY A 47 -2.22 7.35 2.42
N HIS A 48 -2.79 8.00 1.42
CA HIS A 48 -3.75 7.42 0.48
C HIS A 48 -3.25 7.56 -0.95
N ILE A 49 -3.36 6.50 -1.75
CA ILE A 49 -3.03 6.49 -3.18
C ILE A 49 -4.27 6.18 -4.00
N TRP A 50 -4.26 6.53 -5.29
CA TRP A 50 -5.40 6.37 -6.21
C TRP A 50 -6.67 7.14 -5.80
N THR A 51 -6.50 8.25 -5.10
CA THR A 51 -7.63 9.04 -4.56
C THR A 51 -8.44 9.74 -5.64
N GLY A 52 -7.87 9.94 -6.83
CA GLY A 52 -8.58 10.46 -8.01
C GLY A 52 -9.63 9.48 -8.55
N SER A 53 -9.55 8.20 -8.16
CA SER A 53 -10.55 7.16 -8.46
C SER A 53 -11.42 6.79 -7.25
N ALA A 54 -11.35 7.56 -6.16
CA ALA A 54 -12.19 7.34 -4.98
C ALA A 54 -13.67 7.43 -5.36
N GLN A 55 -14.47 6.50 -4.84
CA GLN A 55 -15.91 6.53 -5.06
C GLN A 55 -16.54 7.73 -4.32
N PRO A 56 -17.63 8.34 -4.82
CA PRO A 56 -18.18 9.56 -4.23
C PRO A 56 -18.58 9.46 -2.74
N TRP A 57 -18.87 8.25 -2.25
CA TRP A 57 -19.24 8.00 -0.85
C TRP A 57 -18.03 7.73 0.06
N VAL A 58 -16.80 7.72 -0.46
CA VAL A 58 -15.59 7.50 0.33
C VAL A 58 -15.10 8.83 0.87
N SER A 59 -15.16 8.99 2.19
CA SER A 59 -14.49 10.09 2.88
C SER A 59 -13.04 9.71 3.17
N LEU A 60 -12.10 10.41 2.56
CA LEU A 60 -10.68 10.28 2.86
C LEU A 60 -10.30 11.31 3.95
N PRO A 61 -9.63 10.90 5.02
CA PRO A 61 -9.17 11.86 6.03
C PRO A 61 -8.16 12.83 5.42
N GLU A 62 -8.05 14.01 6.02
CA GLU A 62 -6.96 14.93 5.69
C GLU A 62 -5.64 14.29 6.09
N SER A 63 -4.93 13.78 5.08
CA SER A 63 -3.60 13.21 5.21
C SER A 63 -2.64 14.12 4.44
N PRO A 64 -1.44 14.42 5.00
CA PRO A 64 -0.41 15.15 4.26
C PRO A 64 0.05 14.38 3.01
N LEU A 65 -0.18 13.07 2.96
CA LEU A 65 0.13 12.21 1.81
C LEU A 65 -1.18 11.70 1.19
N ASN A 66 -1.57 12.34 0.10
CA ASN A 66 -2.76 12.01 -0.68
C ASN A 66 -2.42 12.11 -2.17
N PHE A 67 -2.44 10.97 -2.87
CA PHE A 67 -2.00 10.88 -4.26
C PHE A 67 -3.18 10.45 -5.15
N PRO A 68 -3.50 11.21 -6.22
CA PRO A 68 -4.61 10.86 -7.10
C PRO A 68 -4.36 9.57 -7.89
N GLY A 69 -3.12 9.14 -8.04
CA GLY A 69 -2.70 7.90 -8.70
C GLY A 69 -1.54 7.22 -7.97
N GLN A 70 -0.80 6.37 -8.69
CA GLN A 70 0.44 5.77 -8.22
C GLN A 70 1.50 6.87 -7.97
N PRO A 71 2.13 6.94 -6.79
CA PRO A 71 3.29 7.80 -6.58
C PRO A 71 4.45 7.39 -7.50
N GLU A 72 5.18 8.37 -8.06
CA GLU A 72 6.39 8.11 -8.85
C GLU A 72 7.46 7.40 -8.02
N ASP A 73 7.57 7.75 -6.74
CA ASP A 73 8.44 7.10 -5.78
C ASP A 73 7.62 6.61 -4.56
N LEU A 74 7.49 5.29 -4.41
CA LEU A 74 6.85 4.68 -3.25
C LEU A 74 7.64 4.89 -1.95
N MET A 75 8.94 5.19 -2.02
CA MET A 75 9.75 5.44 -0.82
C MET A 75 9.30 6.68 -0.05
N VAL A 76 8.56 7.61 -0.66
CA VAL A 76 7.93 8.72 0.07
C VAL A 76 7.01 8.21 1.18
N LEU A 77 6.19 7.18 0.91
CA LEU A 77 5.31 6.57 1.91
C LEU A 77 6.11 5.80 2.96
N VAL A 78 7.15 5.06 2.55
CA VAL A 78 8.01 4.30 3.46
C VAL A 78 8.75 5.24 4.42
N ASN A 79 9.36 6.30 3.89
CA ASN A 79 10.10 7.27 4.68
C ASN A 79 9.19 8.00 5.66
N ALA A 80 8.00 8.43 5.24
CA ALA A 80 7.02 9.04 6.14
C ALA A 80 6.59 8.10 7.26
N TRP A 81 6.45 6.80 6.96
CA TRP A 81 6.16 5.81 7.99
C TRP A 81 7.34 5.66 8.95
N LEU A 82 8.58 5.56 8.45
CA LEU A 82 9.77 5.39 9.28
C LEU A 82 10.05 6.58 10.21
N THR A 83 9.71 7.80 9.78
CA THR A 83 9.95 9.03 10.55
C THR A 83 8.74 9.47 11.39
N ARG A 84 7.61 8.74 11.33
CA ARG A 84 6.42 9.09 12.11
C ARG A 84 6.72 9.04 13.61
N PRO A 85 6.12 9.93 14.42
CA PRO A 85 6.15 9.80 15.87
C PRO A 85 5.60 8.44 16.28
N ARG A 86 6.33 7.73 17.13
CA ARG A 86 5.84 6.51 17.79
C ARG A 86 5.16 6.97 19.08
N GLU A 87 3.83 6.94 19.11
CA GLU A 87 3.07 6.96 20.36
C GLU A 87 3.14 5.59 21.05
#